data_AF-A0A496ZQ95-F1
#
_entry.id   AF-A0A496ZQ95-F1
#
_cell.length_a   1.000
_cell.length_b   1.000
_cell.length_c   1.000
_cell.angle_alpha   90.00
_cell.angle_beta   90.00
_cell.angle_gamma   90.00
#
_symmetry.space_group_name_H-M   'P 1'
#
loop_
_entity.id
_entity.type
_entity.pdbx_description
1 polymer ?
#
loop_
_entity_poly.entity_id
_entity_poly.type
_entity_poly.pdbx_seq_one_letter_code
_entity_poly.pdbx_strand_id
1 'polypeptide(L)'
;MEENKYLCSGCDFEIETDSDFCPRCGTIFIEDVKCEKHTDIEAEGVCVICTKPCCKKCGYTGKEVFLCNEHDSFETYQGLVKVHGTFDEIQVQFVKQCLEDKGLHPFIFSKKSTALHLGGIDHALITSAINPGKNDIMNEIKLLVPFSEMIEARKTIDELEI
;
A
#
# COMPACT_ATOMS: atom_id res chain seq x y z
N MET A 1 15.86 27.65 11.47
CA MET A 1 14.55 27.76 10.79
C MET A 1 13.68 26.71 11.44
N GLU A 2 12.66 27.11 12.20
CA GLU A 2 11.73 26.17 12.84
C GLU A 2 10.88 25.56 11.72
N GLU A 3 11.12 24.28 11.43
CA GLU A 3 10.24 23.48 10.58
C GLU A 3 8.92 23.32 11.32
N ASN A 4 7.94 24.16 10.98
CA ASN A 4 6.58 23.98 11.48
C ASN A 4 6.02 22.69 10.86
N LYS A 5 6.07 21.60 11.62
CA LYS A 5 5.41 20.35 11.31
C LYS A 5 4.08 20.35 12.04
N TYR A 6 3.00 20.02 11.33
CA TYR A 6 1.68 19.83 11.95
C TYR A 6 1.24 18.38 11.80
N LEU A 7 0.43 17.93 12.75
CA LEU A 7 -0.11 16.57 12.74
C LEU A 7 -1.38 16.52 11.89
N CYS A 8 -1.47 15.54 11.01
CA CYS A 8 -2.68 15.26 10.26
C CYS A 8 -3.82 14.89 11.20
N SER A 9 -4.96 15.60 11.11
CA SER A 9 -6.17 15.27 11.87
C SER A 9 -6.77 13.90 11.56
N GLY A 10 -6.40 13.29 10.43
CA GLY A 10 -6.92 11.99 9.97
C GLY A 10 -6.06 10.77 10.31
N CYS A 11 -4.74 10.94 10.52
CA CYS A 11 -3.83 9.81 10.77
C CYS A 11 -2.64 10.11 11.69
N ASP A 12 -2.65 11.27 12.36
CA ASP A 12 -1.62 11.74 13.29
C ASP A 12 -0.19 11.74 12.71
N PHE A 13 -0.07 11.76 11.38
CA PHE A 13 1.22 11.82 10.70
C PHE A 13 1.74 13.25 10.67
N GLU A 14 3.06 13.43 10.88
CA GLU A 14 3.72 14.72 10.76
C GLU A 14 3.82 15.14 9.29
N ILE A 15 3.26 16.30 8.97
CA ILE A 15 3.22 16.87 7.63
C ILE A 15 3.88 18.25 7.65
N GLU A 16 4.57 18.57 6.56
CA GLU A 16 5.13 19.91 6.34
C GLU A 16 4.01 20.94 6.14
N THR A 17 4.13 22.12 6.74
CA THR A 17 3.11 23.18 6.74
C THR A 17 2.52 23.59 5.39
N ASP A 18 3.17 23.26 4.27
CA ASP A 18 2.77 23.68 2.93
C ASP A 18 2.16 22.54 2.09
N SER A 19 1.76 21.44 2.72
CA SER A 19 1.12 20.33 2.01
C SER A 19 -0.39 20.55 1.85
N ASP A 20 -0.90 20.40 0.62
CA ASP A 20 -2.33 20.51 0.29
C ASP A 20 -3.18 19.33 0.80
N PHE A 21 -2.54 18.17 0.96
CA PHE A 21 -3.18 16.93 1.41
C PHE A 21 -2.19 16.04 2.16
N CYS A 22 -2.70 15.07 2.92
CA CYS A 22 -1.90 14.08 3.60
C CYS A 22 -1.48 12.95 2.64
N PRO A 23 -0.17 12.73 2.41
CA PRO A 23 0.29 11.64 1.56
C PRO A 23 0.05 10.25 2.18
N ARG A 24 -0.20 10.17 3.50
CA ARG A 24 -0.41 8.91 4.22
C ARG A 24 -1.87 8.46 4.22
N CYS A 25 -2.82 9.35 4.47
CA CYS A 25 -4.24 8.99 4.57
C CYS A 25 -5.14 9.60 3.49
N GLY A 26 -4.66 10.58 2.72
CA GLY A 26 -5.43 11.22 1.65
C GLY A 26 -6.38 12.31 2.11
N THR A 27 -6.31 12.73 3.38
CA THR A 27 -7.08 13.88 3.88
C THR A 27 -6.64 15.17 3.20
N ILE A 28 -7.58 15.96 2.70
CA ILE A 28 -7.34 17.26 2.08
C ILE A 28 -7.33 18.34 3.16
N PHE A 29 -6.43 19.31 3.06
CA PHE A 29 -6.32 20.45 3.99
C PHE A 29 -6.77 21.78 3.39
N ILE A 30 -6.80 21.86 2.07
CA ILE A 30 -7.26 23.03 1.32
C ILE A 30 -8.74 22.90 0.94
N GLU A 31 -9.43 24.04 0.87
CA GLU A 31 -10.84 24.12 0.46
C GLU A 31 -10.96 24.19 -1.07
N ASP A 32 -12.19 24.05 -1.59
CA ASP A 32 -12.53 24.17 -3.03
C ASP A 32 -11.85 23.16 -3.99
N VAL A 33 -11.33 22.05 -3.46
CA VAL A 33 -10.82 20.95 -4.31
C VAL A 33 -11.98 20.21 -4.95
N LYS A 34 -12.00 20.14 -6.28
CA LYS A 34 -13.03 19.43 -7.05
C LYS A 34 -12.61 18.02 -7.38
N CYS A 35 -13.59 17.12 -7.48
CA CYS A 35 -13.32 15.75 -7.93
C CYS A 35 -12.85 15.75 -9.40
N GLU A 36 -11.81 14.95 -9.69
CA GLU A 36 -11.26 14.83 -11.04
C GLU A 36 -12.31 14.35 -12.06
N LYS A 37 -13.19 13.41 -11.66
CA LYS A 37 -14.24 12.86 -12.52
C LYS A 37 -15.52 13.69 -12.51
N HIS A 38 -15.79 14.43 -11.44
CA HIS A 38 -17.00 15.23 -11.28
C HIS A 38 -16.63 16.65 -10.85
N THR A 39 -16.40 17.53 -11.82
CA THR A 39 -16.00 18.93 -11.61
C THR A 39 -17.04 19.79 -10.91
N ASP A 40 -18.26 19.26 -10.77
CA ASP A 40 -19.40 19.94 -10.14
C ASP A 40 -19.56 19.54 -8.67
N ILE A 41 -18.71 18.63 -8.17
CA ILE A 41 -18.78 18.09 -6.80
C ILE A 41 -17.42 18.27 -6.13
N GLU A 42 -17.43 18.75 -4.90
CA GLU A 42 -16.23 18.83 -4.06
C GLU A 42 -15.65 17.44 -3.79
N ALA A 43 -14.32 17.38 -3.76
CA ALA A 43 -13.59 16.19 -3.37
C ALA A 43 -13.66 16.03 -1.85
N GLU A 44 -13.89 14.79 -1.41
CA GLU A 44 -13.85 14.47 0.02
C GLU A 44 -12.43 14.05 0.45
N GLY A 45 -11.65 13.47 -0.47
CA GLY A 45 -10.29 13.04 -0.21
C GLY A 45 -9.49 12.87 -1.49
N VAL A 46 -8.19 12.68 -1.33
CA VAL A 46 -7.24 12.37 -2.40
C VAL A 46 -6.88 10.90 -2.30
N CYS A 47 -6.95 10.18 -3.43
CA CYS A 47 -6.46 8.81 -3.47
C CYS A 47 -4.96 8.78 -3.19
N VAL A 48 -4.53 8.09 -2.13
CA VAL A 48 -3.10 8.06 -1.73
C VAL A 48 -2.19 7.43 -2.79
N ILE A 49 -2.73 6.56 -3.66
CA ILE A 49 -1.97 5.84 -4.69
C ILE A 49 -1.79 6.67 -5.96
N CYS A 50 -2.86 7.29 -6.46
CA CYS A 50 -2.81 8.02 -7.73
C CYS A 50 -2.85 9.55 -7.58
N THR A 51 -2.83 10.04 -6.34
CA THR A 51 -2.81 11.46 -5.96
C THR A 51 -3.92 12.30 -6.59
N LYS A 52 -5.05 11.67 -6.92
CA LYS A 52 -6.19 12.32 -7.58
C LYS A 52 -7.33 12.62 -6.59
N PRO A 53 -7.90 13.83 -6.60
CA PRO A 53 -9.01 14.21 -5.74
C PRO A 53 -10.32 13.54 -6.18
N CYS A 54 -11.04 12.98 -5.21
CA CYS A 54 -12.21 12.15 -5.42
C CYS A 54 -13.35 12.54 -4.47
N CYS A 55 -14.57 12.62 -5.01
CA CYS A 55 -15.79 12.75 -4.20
C CYS A 55 -16.24 11.38 -3.66
N LYS A 56 -17.26 11.39 -2.77
CA LYS A 56 -17.93 10.20 -2.19
C LYS A 56 -18.31 9.08 -3.15
N LYS A 57 -18.50 9.41 -4.44
CA LYS A 57 -18.89 8.43 -5.47
C LYS A 57 -17.69 7.81 -6.16
N CYS A 58 -16.56 8.51 -6.21
CA CYS A 58 -15.37 8.11 -6.95
C CYS A 58 -14.30 7.47 -6.08
N GLY A 59 -14.40 7.65 -4.77
CA GLY A 59 -13.57 6.99 -3.79
C GLY A 59 -14.27 6.97 -2.44
N TYR A 60 -13.66 6.26 -1.51
CA TYR A 60 -14.14 6.18 -0.15
C TYR A 60 -12.95 6.08 0.82
N THR A 61 -13.18 6.52 2.05
CA THR A 61 -12.24 6.28 3.15
C THR A 61 -12.41 4.84 3.62
N GLY A 62 -11.40 4.02 3.39
CA GLY A 62 -11.32 2.67 3.94
C GLY A 62 -11.01 2.69 5.43
N LYS A 63 -10.19 1.75 5.90
CA LYS A 63 -9.80 1.69 7.32
C LYS A 63 -9.06 2.96 7.76
N GLU A 64 -7.98 3.30 7.07
CA GLU A 64 -7.06 4.37 7.47
C GLU A 64 -6.62 5.25 6.31
N VAL A 65 -7.04 4.93 5.08
CA VAL A 65 -6.60 5.61 3.86
C VAL A 65 -7.79 5.86 2.93
N PHE A 66 -7.74 6.99 2.22
CA PHE A 66 -8.66 7.31 1.15
C PHE A 66 -8.18 6.72 -0.18
N LEU A 67 -9.03 5.93 -0.82
CA LEU A 67 -8.73 5.27 -2.10
C LEU A 67 -9.84 5.56 -3.10
N CYS A 68 -9.47 5.73 -4.38
CA CYS A 68 -10.46 5.77 -5.45
C CYS A 68 -10.93 4.36 -5.80
N ASN A 69 -12.08 4.24 -6.48
CA ASN A 69 -12.68 2.95 -6.84
C ASN A 69 -11.75 2.05 -7.69
N GLU A 70 -10.80 2.63 -8.41
CA GLU A 70 -9.80 1.87 -9.21
C GLU A 70 -8.73 1.23 -8.32
N HIS A 71 -8.47 1.80 -7.15
CA HIS A 71 -7.43 1.37 -6.22
C HIS A 71 -7.96 0.81 -4.90
N ASP A 72 -9.27 0.58 -4.81
CA ASP A 72 -9.94 0.01 -3.65
C ASP A 72 -9.42 -1.40 -3.30
N SER A 73 -9.15 -2.22 -4.32
CA SER A 73 -8.77 -3.62 -4.13
C SER A 73 -7.35 -3.83 -3.58
N PHE A 74 -6.54 -2.79 -3.45
CA PHE A 74 -5.16 -2.93 -3.02
C PHE A 74 -5.03 -3.04 -1.50
N GLU A 75 -4.20 -3.98 -1.06
CA GLU A 75 -3.82 -4.08 0.35
C GLU A 75 -2.83 -2.98 0.72
N THR A 76 -3.19 -2.16 1.71
CA THR A 76 -2.38 -1.03 2.18
C THR A 76 -1.92 -1.23 3.63
N TYR A 77 -0.75 -0.68 3.95
CA TYR A 77 -0.06 -0.79 5.24
C TYR A 77 0.68 0.52 5.55
N GLN A 78 0.08 1.43 6.34
CA GLN A 78 0.74 2.61 6.92
C GLN A 78 1.67 3.44 5.98
N GLY A 79 1.21 3.75 4.76
CA GLY A 79 2.03 4.46 3.76
C GLY A 79 2.58 3.58 2.65
N LEU A 80 2.44 2.26 2.80
CA LEU A 80 2.88 1.25 1.83
C LEU A 80 1.69 0.54 1.20
N VAL A 81 1.87 0.04 -0.02
CA VAL A 81 0.88 -0.76 -0.75
C VAL A 81 1.51 -2.02 -1.31
N LYS A 82 0.76 -3.12 -1.27
CA LYS A 82 1.17 -4.40 -1.86
C LYS A 82 1.16 -4.30 -3.38
N VAL A 83 2.31 -4.52 -3.99
CA VAL A 83 2.47 -4.58 -5.47
C VAL A 83 2.53 -6.00 -5.99
N HIS A 84 3.12 -6.91 -5.23
CA HIS A 84 3.24 -8.32 -5.60
C HIS A 84 3.17 -9.21 -4.37
N GLY A 85 2.67 -10.43 -4.54
CA GLY A 85 2.57 -11.43 -3.49
C GLY A 85 2.89 -12.80 -4.04
N THR A 86 3.86 -13.48 -3.43
CA THR A 86 4.29 -14.82 -3.85
C THR A 86 4.71 -15.66 -2.65
N PHE A 87 4.82 -16.97 -2.84
CA PHE A 87 5.37 -17.90 -1.85
C PHE A 87 6.84 -18.25 -2.13
N ASP A 88 7.37 -17.81 -3.28
CA ASP A 88 8.75 -18.07 -3.71
C ASP A 88 9.68 -16.93 -3.26
N GLU A 89 10.62 -17.26 -2.38
CA GLU A 89 11.64 -16.33 -1.87
C GLU A 89 12.59 -15.84 -2.96
N ILE A 90 12.92 -16.67 -3.95
CA ILE A 90 13.82 -16.29 -5.04
C ILE A 90 13.10 -15.30 -5.95
N GLN A 91 11.85 -15.60 -6.30
CA GLN A 91 11.04 -14.73 -7.16
C GLN A 91 10.83 -13.35 -6.52
N VAL A 92 10.46 -13.28 -5.24
CA VAL A 92 10.22 -11.98 -4.59
C VAL A 92 11.50 -11.15 -4.46
N GLN A 93 12.66 -11.77 -4.22
CA GLN A 93 13.95 -11.08 -4.19
C GLN A 93 14.36 -10.59 -5.58
N PHE A 94 14.09 -11.39 -6.62
CA PHE A 94 14.31 -10.96 -8.00
C PHE A 94 13.47 -9.72 -8.34
N VAL A 95 12.16 -9.75 -8.07
CA VAL A 95 11.28 -8.59 -8.31
C VAL A 95 11.71 -7.39 -7.49
N LYS A 96 12.09 -7.59 -6.23
CA LYS A 96 12.64 -6.52 -5.37
C LYS A 96 13.84 -5.86 -6.04
N GLN A 97 14.82 -6.65 -6.51
CA GLN A 97 16.01 -6.12 -7.17
C GLN A 97 15.65 -5.32 -8.43
N CYS A 98 14.72 -5.82 -9.25
CA CYS A 98 14.27 -5.09 -10.44
C CYS A 98 13.64 -3.73 -10.12
N LEU A 99 12.90 -3.63 -9.01
CA LEU A 99 12.34 -2.36 -8.54
C LEU A 99 13.42 -1.43 -7.99
N GLU A 100 14.38 -1.94 -7.23
CA GLU A 100 15.52 -1.17 -6.71
C GLU A 100 16.42 -0.63 -7.84
N ASP A 101 16.64 -1.41 -8.90
CA ASP A 101 17.42 -0.99 -10.07
C ASP A 101 16.77 0.19 -10.82
N LYS A 102 15.44 0.33 -10.72
CA LYS A 102 14.71 1.50 -11.23
C LYS A 102 14.66 2.67 -10.23
N GLY A 103 15.30 2.54 -9.06
CA GLY A 103 15.36 3.57 -8.02
C GLY A 103 14.13 3.62 -7.11
N LEU A 104 13.31 2.57 -7.10
CA LEU A 104 12.17 2.45 -6.20
C LEU A 104 12.60 1.86 -4.84
N HIS A 105 11.73 1.96 -3.85
CA HIS A 105 12.00 1.56 -2.46
C HIS A 105 11.11 0.38 -2.03
N PRO A 106 11.27 -0.82 -2.61
CA PRO A 106 10.50 -1.99 -2.25
C PRO A 106 10.86 -2.55 -0.87
N PHE A 107 9.85 -2.99 -0.15
CA PHE A 107 9.95 -3.60 1.16
C PHE A 107 9.28 -4.98 1.17
N ILE A 108 9.99 -6.00 1.64
CA ILE A 108 9.45 -7.35 1.77
C ILE A 108 8.87 -7.55 3.16
N PHE A 109 7.61 -7.98 3.22
CA PHE A 109 6.93 -8.37 4.44
C PHE A 109 6.48 -9.83 4.34
N SER A 110 6.92 -10.66 5.29
CA SER A 110 6.46 -12.05 5.42
C SER A 110 6.07 -12.33 6.86
N LYS A 111 5.01 -13.14 7.05
CA LYS A 111 4.59 -13.62 8.37
C LYS A 111 5.35 -14.87 8.82
N LYS A 112 6.35 -15.37 8.06
CA LYS A 112 7.13 -16.56 8.42
C LYS A 112 7.61 -16.46 9.88
N SER A 113 7.07 -17.34 10.71
CA SER A 113 7.22 -17.36 12.15
C SER A 113 8.61 -17.86 12.54
N THR A 114 9.49 -16.93 12.90
CA THR A 114 10.73 -17.09 13.70
C THR A 114 11.83 -18.01 13.15
N ALA A 115 13.08 -17.61 13.39
CA ALA A 115 14.33 -18.31 13.05
C ALA A 115 14.50 -19.72 13.67
N LEU A 116 13.51 -20.23 14.42
CA LEU A 116 13.48 -21.57 15.00
C LEU A 116 13.04 -22.67 13.99
N HIS A 117 12.65 -22.30 12.76
CA HIS A 117 12.23 -23.25 11.71
C HIS A 117 13.37 -23.85 10.86
N LEU A 118 14.63 -23.67 11.23
CA LEU A 118 15.79 -24.29 10.54
C LEU A 118 15.92 -25.81 10.76
N GLY A 119 14.90 -26.49 11.31
CA GLY A 119 14.91 -27.96 11.47
C GLY A 119 13.59 -28.60 11.90
N GLY A 120 12.47 -27.89 11.87
CA GLY A 120 11.16 -28.42 12.26
C GLY A 120 10.21 -28.50 11.07
N ILE A 121 9.48 -29.61 10.96
CA ILE A 121 8.37 -29.81 10.00
C ILE A 121 7.43 -28.59 9.99
N ASP A 122 7.17 -28.05 8.80
CA ASP A 122 6.41 -26.82 8.60
C ASP A 122 5.03 -26.89 9.29
N HIS A 123 4.90 -26.19 10.42
CA HIS A 123 3.65 -26.13 11.18
C HIS A 123 2.50 -25.60 10.34
N ALA A 124 2.77 -24.74 9.36
CA ALA A 124 1.77 -24.25 8.40
C ALA A 124 1.16 -25.39 7.57
N LEU A 125 1.97 -26.35 7.09
CA LEU A 125 1.47 -27.52 6.35
C LEU A 125 0.63 -28.44 7.24
N ILE A 126 1.04 -28.61 8.50
CA ILE A 126 0.31 -29.42 9.49
C ILE A 126 -1.03 -28.75 9.84
N THR A 127 -1.04 -27.44 10.08
CA THR A 127 -2.25 -26.68 10.41
C THR A 127 -3.24 -26.64 9.24
N SER A 128 -2.76 -26.46 8.01
CA SER A 128 -3.61 -26.54 6.80
C SER A 128 -4.18 -27.94 6.55
N ALA A 129 -3.44 -29.01 6.91
CA ALA A 129 -3.94 -30.38 6.83
C ALA A 129 -5.00 -30.69 7.92
N ILE A 130 -4.88 -30.09 9.11
CA ILE A 130 -5.80 -30.31 10.24
C ILE A 130 -7.08 -29.46 10.11
N ASN A 131 -7.00 -28.27 9.49
CA ASN A 131 -8.16 -27.38 9.30
C ASN A 131 -8.34 -26.98 7.83
N PRO A 132 -8.76 -27.93 6.96
CA PRO A 132 -9.05 -27.60 5.57
C PRO A 132 -10.21 -26.60 5.50
N GLY A 133 -9.95 -25.40 4.98
CA GLY A 133 -10.97 -24.35 4.80
C GLY A 133 -10.82 -23.13 5.71
N LYS A 134 -9.96 -23.17 6.74
CA LYS A 134 -9.39 -21.92 7.29
C LYS A 134 -8.22 -21.56 6.40
N ASN A 135 -8.45 -20.72 5.40
CA ASN A 135 -7.42 -20.06 4.60
C ASN A 135 -6.60 -19.11 5.49
N ASP A 136 -5.87 -19.67 6.44
CA ASP A 136 -4.79 -18.96 7.11
C ASP A 136 -3.63 -18.99 6.11
N ILE A 137 -3.62 -18.01 5.20
CA ILE A 137 -2.62 -17.79 4.15
C ILE A 137 -1.33 -17.32 4.84
N MET A 138 -0.78 -18.15 5.73
CA MET A 138 0.23 -17.74 6.71
C MET A 138 1.61 -17.52 6.11
N ASN A 139 1.83 -17.79 4.82
CA ASN A 139 3.16 -17.78 4.21
C ASN A 139 3.30 -16.92 2.94
N GLU A 140 2.29 -16.13 2.55
CA GLU A 140 2.48 -15.20 1.41
C GLU A 140 3.54 -14.16 1.78
N ILE A 141 4.59 -14.09 0.97
CA ILE A 141 5.60 -13.04 1.02
C ILE A 141 5.08 -11.88 0.18
N LYS A 142 4.87 -10.75 0.85
CA LYS A 142 4.32 -9.53 0.27
C LYS A 142 5.45 -8.58 -0.08
N LEU A 143 5.46 -8.13 -1.32
CA LEU A 143 6.30 -7.03 -1.76
C LEU A 143 5.47 -5.75 -1.70
N LEU A 144 5.90 -4.82 -0.87
CA LEU A 144 5.26 -3.54 -0.62
C LEU A 144 6.12 -2.41 -1.18
N VAL A 145 5.51 -1.30 -1.60
CA VAL A 145 6.21 -0.06 -1.97
C VAL A 145 5.48 1.15 -1.37
N PRO A 146 6.14 2.31 -1.21
CA PRO A 146 5.47 3.58 -0.90
C PRO A 146 4.33 3.88 -1.88
N PHE A 147 3.24 4.49 -1.39
CA PHE A 147 2.08 4.79 -2.24
C PHE A 147 2.42 5.57 -3.52
N SER A 148 3.35 6.53 -3.40
CA SER A 148 3.85 7.34 -4.52
C SER A 148 4.47 6.52 -5.64
N GLU A 149 5.02 5.35 -5.33
CA GLU A 149 5.77 4.50 -6.26
C GLU A 149 4.92 3.39 -6.88
N MET A 150 3.70 3.19 -6.38
CA MET A 150 2.83 2.07 -6.74
C MET A 150 2.63 1.95 -8.26
N ILE A 151 2.33 3.06 -8.93
CA ILE A 151 2.02 3.06 -10.36
C ILE A 151 3.23 2.63 -11.19
N GLU A 152 4.43 3.09 -10.82
CA GLU A 152 5.67 2.75 -11.52
C GLU A 152 6.12 1.33 -11.20
N ALA A 153 6.00 0.91 -9.94
CA ALA A 153 6.28 -0.45 -9.52
C ALA A 153 5.37 -1.44 -10.25
N ARG A 154 4.07 -1.13 -10.38
CA ARG A 154 3.12 -1.99 -11.08
C ARG A 154 3.45 -2.14 -12.57
N LYS A 155 3.76 -1.04 -13.25
CA LYS A 155 4.21 -1.08 -14.66
C LYS A 155 5.43 -1.98 -14.83
N THR A 156 6.40 -1.87 -13.91
CA THR A 156 7.61 -2.68 -13.93
C THR A 156 7.31 -4.16 -13.76
N ILE A 157 6.39 -4.52 -12.85
CA ILE A 157 6.00 -5.92 -12.64
C ILE A 157 5.25 -6.45 -13.86
N ASP A 158 4.34 -5.67 -14.43
CA ASP A 158 3.58 -6.07 -15.62
C ASP A 158 4.52 -6.28 -16.84
N GLU A 159 5.61 -5.51 -16.96
CA GLU A 159 6.66 -5.70 -17.98
C GLU A 159 7.47 -7.00 -17.82
N LEU A 160 7.54 -7.55 -16.61
CA LEU A 160 8.32 -8.75 -16.31
C LEU A 160 7.53 -10.05 -16.59
N GLU A 161 6.25 -9.95 -16.98
CA GLU A 161 5.35 -11.09 -17.31
C GLU A 161 5.30 -12.19 -16.24
N ILE A 162 5.35 -11.81 -14.96
CA ILE A 162 5.39 -12.73 -13.80
C ILE A 162 4.03 -12.94 -13.15
#